data_AF-A0A961RUI1-F1
#
_entry.id   AF-A0A961RUI1-F1
#
_cell.length_a   1.000
_cell.length_b   1.000
_cell.length_c   1.000
_cell.angle_alpha   90.00
_cell.angle_beta   90.00
_cell.angle_gamma   90.00
#
_symmetry.space_group_name_H-M   'P 1'
#
loop_
_entity.id
_entity.type
_entity.pdbx_description
1 polymer ?
#
loop_
_entity_poly.entity_id
_entity_poly.type
_entity_poly.pdbx_seq_one_letter_code
_entity_poly.pdbx_strand_id
1 'polypeptide(L)'
;LFHIPIANVSAIMQALPLALTFFAAFLFGEKVGWRRYSAVLIGLFGVLLIVRPGLQGFDTYSLYVLGAVAGCVVRDLATRRLAADIPALFITFVTAILVATMGGLIALTEEWKPVALSHVTLMGATSSFLLTGYYFTVTSMRTGDVGFVSPFRYTVLVFSVIGGMLIYAEYPDPYTIIGSLVVVATGIYTLYRERVVHSQRITPAPVRT
;
A
#
# COMPACT_ATOMS: atom_id res chain seq x y z
N LEU A 1 -11.95 4.35 -14.32
CA LEU A 1 -10.70 4.57 -13.55
C LEU A 1 -10.46 6.05 -13.17
N PHE A 2 -10.91 7.05 -13.96
CA PHE A 2 -10.74 8.49 -13.69
C PHE A 2 -11.89 9.12 -12.89
N HIS A 3 -12.22 8.56 -11.73
CA HIS A 3 -13.32 9.12 -10.92
C HIS A 3 -12.84 9.80 -9.65
N ILE A 4 -11.65 9.46 -9.16
CA ILE A 4 -11.04 10.09 -7.98
C ILE A 4 -9.61 10.54 -8.27
N PRO A 5 -9.18 11.68 -7.71
CA PRO A 5 -7.83 12.18 -7.90
C PRO A 5 -6.77 11.15 -7.49
N ILE A 6 -5.68 11.07 -8.26
CA ILE A 6 -4.60 10.10 -7.99
C ILE A 6 -3.94 10.33 -6.62
N ALA A 7 -3.94 11.59 -6.16
CA ALA A 7 -3.52 11.97 -4.81
C ALA A 7 -4.40 11.33 -3.73
N ASN A 8 -5.72 11.27 -3.92
CA ASN A 8 -6.64 10.65 -2.96
C ASN A 8 -6.45 9.13 -2.92
N VAL A 9 -6.31 8.49 -4.09
CA VAL A 9 -6.05 7.04 -4.19
C VAL A 9 -4.78 6.67 -3.44
N SER A 10 -3.67 7.35 -3.75
CA SER A 10 -2.38 7.10 -3.13
C SER A 10 -2.41 7.38 -1.64
N ALA A 11 -3.09 8.45 -1.18
CA ALA A 11 -3.23 8.77 0.24
C ALA A 11 -3.97 7.69 1.02
N ILE A 12 -5.09 7.17 0.51
CA ILE A 12 -5.82 6.06 1.14
C ILE A 12 -4.95 4.78 1.13
N MET A 13 -4.22 4.50 0.04
CA MET A 13 -3.31 3.34 -0.03
C MET A 13 -2.17 3.41 0.99
N GLN A 14 -1.74 4.60 1.44
CA GLN A 14 -0.76 4.71 2.52
C GLN A 14 -1.27 4.23 3.88
N ALA A 15 -2.57 3.93 4.02
CA ALA A 15 -3.10 3.28 5.21
C ALA A 15 -2.73 1.79 5.32
N LEU A 16 -2.27 1.18 4.22
CA LEU A 16 -1.92 -0.25 4.16
C LEU A 16 -1.02 -0.72 5.31
N PRO A 17 0.10 -0.04 5.64
CA PRO A 17 0.97 -0.44 6.73
C PRO A 17 0.24 -0.46 8.07
N LEU A 18 -0.56 0.57 8.36
CA LEU A 18 -1.30 0.70 9.60
C LEU A 18 -2.37 -0.39 9.73
N ALA A 19 -3.14 -0.61 8.67
CA ALA A 19 -4.15 -1.66 8.62
C ALA A 19 -3.52 -3.04 8.79
N LEU A 20 -2.40 -3.30 8.08
CA LEU A 20 -1.66 -4.56 8.20
C LEU A 20 -1.17 -4.79 9.63
N THR A 21 -0.59 -3.77 10.28
CA THR A 21 -0.15 -3.86 11.68
C THR A 21 -1.31 -4.20 12.62
N PHE A 22 -2.47 -3.57 12.44
CA PHE A 22 -3.66 -3.82 13.27
C PHE A 22 -4.23 -5.21 13.07
N PHE A 23 -4.47 -5.61 11.82
CA PHE A 23 -5.04 -6.93 11.53
C PHE A 23 -4.07 -8.07 11.84
N ALA A 24 -2.75 -7.88 11.64
CA ALA A 24 -1.76 -8.84 12.08
C ALA A 24 -1.80 -9.04 13.60
N ALA A 25 -1.86 -7.96 14.38
CA ALA A 25 -1.98 -8.03 15.83
C ALA A 25 -3.24 -8.78 16.27
N PHE A 26 -4.37 -8.47 15.64
CA PHE A 26 -5.67 -9.04 15.96
C PHE A 26 -5.76 -10.54 15.60
N LEU A 27 -5.29 -10.93 14.41
CA LEU A 27 -5.40 -12.31 13.90
C LEU A 27 -4.31 -13.25 14.43
N PHE A 28 -3.11 -12.74 14.71
CA PHE A 28 -1.97 -13.55 15.17
C PHE A 28 -1.72 -13.44 16.67
N GLY A 29 -2.47 -12.60 17.40
CA GLY A 29 -2.29 -12.42 18.83
C GLY A 29 -0.94 -11.81 19.21
N GLU A 30 -0.28 -11.12 18.28
CA GLU A 30 0.98 -10.44 18.58
C GLU A 30 0.76 -9.35 19.63
N LYS A 31 1.57 -9.35 20.70
CA LYS A 31 1.49 -8.34 21.76
C LYS A 31 1.98 -6.99 21.23
N VAL A 32 1.03 -6.19 20.78
CA VAL A 32 1.26 -4.82 20.32
C VAL A 32 1.09 -3.85 21.48
N GLY A 33 2.12 -3.04 21.74
CA GLY A 33 2.05 -2.02 22.77
C GLY A 33 0.97 -0.96 22.49
N TRP A 34 0.38 -0.41 23.54
CA TRP A 34 -0.72 0.58 23.45
C TRP A 34 -0.39 1.78 22.55
N ARG A 35 0.88 2.23 22.53
CA ARG A 35 1.37 3.33 21.69
C ARG A 35 1.23 3.05 20.19
N ARG A 36 1.32 1.79 19.79
CA ARG A 36 1.18 1.37 18.39
C ARG A 36 -0.30 1.28 18.01
N TYR A 37 -1.15 0.80 18.91
CA TYR A 37 -2.60 0.86 18.72
C TYR A 37 -3.11 2.29 18.58
N SER A 38 -2.65 3.22 19.44
CA SER A 38 -3.04 4.62 19.34
C SER A 38 -2.59 5.24 18.00
N ALA A 39 -1.37 4.93 17.53
CA ALA A 39 -0.90 5.42 16.25
C ALA A 39 -1.74 4.90 15.07
N VAL A 40 -2.12 3.62 15.09
CA VAL A 40 -2.99 3.05 14.06
C VAL A 40 -4.38 3.69 14.08
N LEU A 41 -4.97 3.87 15.26
CA LEU A 41 -6.28 4.54 15.37
C LEU A 41 -6.23 5.96 14.82
N ILE A 42 -5.21 6.75 15.19
CA ILE A 42 -5.04 8.12 14.69
C ILE A 42 -4.85 8.12 13.16
N GLY A 43 -4.07 7.18 12.63
CA GLY A 43 -3.87 7.09 11.19
C GLY A 43 -5.14 6.67 10.44
N LEU A 44 -5.94 5.74 10.98
CA LEU A 44 -7.26 5.40 10.44
C LEU A 44 -8.23 6.59 10.46
N PHE A 45 -8.18 7.43 11.50
CA PHE A 45 -8.90 8.72 11.49
C PHE A 45 -8.42 9.64 10.35
N GLY A 46 -7.11 9.67 10.07
CA GLY A 46 -6.56 10.37 8.90
C GLY A 46 -7.15 9.87 7.57
N VAL A 47 -7.38 8.56 7.44
CA VAL A 47 -8.06 7.98 6.27
C VAL A 47 -9.51 8.43 6.18
N LEU A 48 -10.24 8.47 7.30
CA LEU A 48 -11.61 8.96 7.34
C LEU A 48 -11.72 10.45 6.93
N LEU A 49 -10.71 11.26 7.26
CA LEU A 49 -10.63 12.66 6.79
C LEU A 49 -10.42 12.78 5.27
N ILE A 50 -9.73 11.82 4.65
CA ILE A 50 -9.55 11.78 3.19
C ILE A 50 -10.84 11.31 2.51
N VAL A 51 -11.47 10.25 3.03
CA VAL A 51 -12.66 9.63 2.42
C VAL A 51 -13.91 10.48 2.63
N ARG A 52 -14.05 11.14 3.80
CA ARG A 52 -15.20 11.99 4.19
C ARG A 52 -16.57 11.34 3.94
N PRO A 53 -16.87 10.17 4.54
CA PRO A 53 -18.15 9.52 4.33
C PRO A 53 -19.33 10.43 4.73
N GLY A 54 -20.31 10.58 3.84
CA GLY A 54 -21.56 11.29 4.12
C GLY A 54 -21.48 12.82 4.15
N LEU A 55 -20.36 13.42 3.73
CA LEU A 55 -20.18 14.87 3.62
C LEU A 55 -20.15 15.33 2.15
N GLN A 56 -20.28 16.64 1.92
CA GLN A 56 -20.01 17.23 0.62
C GLN A 56 -18.54 16.96 0.24
N GLY A 57 -18.34 16.23 -0.87
CA GLY A 57 -17.01 15.75 -1.30
C GLY A 57 -16.75 14.26 -1.09
N PHE A 58 -17.72 13.50 -0.57
CA PHE A 58 -17.64 12.04 -0.56
C PHE A 58 -17.69 11.50 -1.99
N ASP A 59 -16.69 10.69 -2.34
CA ASP A 59 -16.68 9.95 -3.58
C ASP A 59 -16.79 8.44 -3.31
N THR A 60 -17.83 7.82 -3.86
CA THR A 60 -18.07 6.36 -3.78
C THR A 60 -16.85 5.56 -4.22
N TYR A 61 -16.05 6.06 -5.16
CA TYR A 61 -14.86 5.35 -5.61
C TYR A 61 -13.77 5.22 -4.54
N SER A 62 -13.79 6.08 -3.51
CA SER A 62 -12.94 5.94 -2.34
C SER A 62 -13.22 4.65 -1.56
N LEU A 63 -14.45 4.12 -1.62
CA LEU A 63 -14.80 2.82 -1.03
C LEU A 63 -14.14 1.66 -1.79
N TYR A 64 -14.02 1.75 -3.12
CA TYR A 64 -13.28 0.73 -3.88
C TYR A 64 -11.79 0.74 -3.50
N VAL A 65 -11.21 1.93 -3.24
CA VAL A 65 -9.82 2.01 -2.75
C VAL A 65 -9.69 1.40 -1.36
N LEU A 66 -10.62 1.65 -0.44
CA LEU A 66 -10.66 0.97 0.86
C LEU A 66 -10.80 -0.55 0.72
N GLY A 67 -11.64 -1.01 -0.22
CA GLY A 67 -11.76 -2.43 -0.56
C GLY A 67 -10.45 -3.01 -1.08
N ALA A 68 -9.72 -2.28 -1.92
CA ALA A 68 -8.39 -2.66 -2.39
C ALA A 68 -7.38 -2.70 -1.24
N VAL A 69 -7.44 -1.75 -0.29
CA VAL A 69 -6.62 -1.78 0.93
C VAL A 69 -6.89 -3.05 1.72
N ALA A 70 -8.16 -3.39 1.95
CA ALA A 70 -8.54 -4.61 2.66
C ALA A 70 -8.06 -5.88 1.93
N GLY A 71 -8.24 -5.96 0.61
CA GLY A 71 -7.77 -7.08 -0.21
C GLY A 71 -6.26 -7.25 -0.17
N CYS A 72 -5.50 -6.15 -0.23
CA CYS A 72 -4.05 -6.15 -0.06
C CYS A 72 -3.63 -6.63 1.33
N VAL A 73 -4.31 -6.19 2.40
CA VAL A 73 -4.04 -6.68 3.76
C VAL A 73 -4.29 -8.18 3.86
N VAL A 74 -5.41 -8.69 3.33
CA VAL A 74 -5.70 -10.12 3.31
C VAL A 74 -4.61 -10.88 2.55
N ARG A 75 -4.22 -10.42 1.36
CA ARG A 75 -3.13 -11.01 0.56
C ARG A 75 -1.82 -11.05 1.34
N ASP A 76 -1.43 -9.93 1.95
CA ASP A 76 -0.16 -9.80 2.65
C ASP A 76 -0.13 -10.68 3.93
N LEU A 77 -1.24 -10.76 4.67
CA LEU A 77 -1.38 -11.65 5.83
C LEU A 77 -1.40 -13.13 5.43
N ALA A 78 -2.08 -13.49 4.34
CA ALA A 78 -2.09 -14.84 3.81
C ALA A 78 -0.68 -15.27 3.36
N THR A 79 0.04 -14.38 2.67
CA THR A 79 1.42 -14.62 2.23
C THR A 79 2.35 -14.82 3.44
N ARG A 80 2.15 -14.06 4.53
CA ARG A 80 2.92 -14.19 5.77
C ARG A 80 2.73 -15.55 6.48
N ARG A 81 1.63 -16.26 6.22
CA ARG A 81 1.35 -17.60 6.79
C ARG A 81 1.95 -18.75 5.96
N LEU A 82 2.42 -18.48 4.74
CA LEU A 82 3.02 -19.51 3.90
C LEU A 82 4.32 -19.99 4.53
N ALA A 83 4.55 -21.30 4.44
CA ALA A 83 5.74 -21.93 4.99
C ALA A 83 6.99 -21.45 4.22
N ALA A 84 8.11 -21.29 4.95
CA ALA A 84 9.33 -20.67 4.43
C ALA A 84 10.05 -21.50 3.34
N ASP A 85 9.67 -22.76 3.20
CA ASP A 85 10.14 -23.70 2.18
C ASP A 85 9.48 -23.48 0.81
N ILE A 86 8.37 -22.74 0.74
CA ILE A 86 7.71 -22.43 -0.53
C ILE A 86 8.54 -21.37 -1.30
N PRO A 87 8.97 -21.66 -2.54
CA PRO A 87 9.75 -20.70 -3.33
C PRO A 87 8.97 -19.40 -3.60
N ALA A 88 9.59 -18.24 -3.38
CA ALA A 88 8.98 -16.93 -3.65
C ALA A 88 8.51 -16.76 -5.11
N LEU A 89 9.21 -17.39 -6.06
CA LEU A 89 8.81 -17.42 -7.47
C LEU A 89 7.46 -18.12 -7.68
N PHE A 90 7.19 -19.21 -6.94
CA PHE A 90 5.91 -19.91 -7.03
C PHE A 90 4.76 -19.04 -6.54
N ILE A 91 4.94 -18.38 -5.39
CA ILE A 91 3.96 -17.45 -4.83
C ILE A 91 3.66 -16.32 -5.83
N THR A 92 4.71 -15.72 -6.38
CA THR A 92 4.58 -14.62 -7.36
C THR A 92 3.85 -15.10 -8.62
N PHE A 93 4.18 -16.27 -9.12
CA PHE A 93 3.55 -16.86 -10.30
C PHE A 93 2.05 -17.14 -10.08
N VAL A 94 1.68 -17.75 -8.95
CA VAL A 94 0.28 -17.98 -8.59
C VAL A 94 -0.48 -16.66 -8.44
N THR A 95 0.12 -15.66 -7.79
CA THR A 95 -0.52 -14.33 -7.68
C THR A 95 -0.69 -13.67 -9.05
N ALA A 96 0.27 -13.80 -9.96
CA ALA A 96 0.17 -13.26 -11.32
C ALA A 96 -0.97 -13.93 -12.11
N ILE A 97 -1.11 -15.26 -12.00
CA ILE A 97 -2.23 -15.99 -12.61
C ILE A 97 -3.56 -15.52 -12.04
N LEU A 98 -3.69 -15.43 -10.71
CA LEU A 98 -4.94 -14.99 -10.08
C LEU A 98 -5.33 -13.56 -10.47
N VAL A 99 -4.36 -12.65 -10.55
CA VAL A 99 -4.59 -11.27 -11.01
C VAL A 99 -4.99 -11.25 -12.48
N ALA A 100 -4.32 -12.03 -13.33
CA ALA A 100 -4.64 -12.12 -14.75
C ALA A 100 -6.04 -12.72 -15.00
N THR A 101 -6.41 -13.77 -14.27
CA THR A 101 -7.74 -14.40 -14.39
C THR A 101 -8.84 -13.49 -13.86
N MET A 102 -8.65 -12.86 -12.70
CA MET A 102 -9.58 -11.84 -12.19
C MET A 102 -9.74 -10.67 -13.16
N GLY A 103 -8.63 -10.15 -13.69
CA GLY A 103 -8.65 -9.09 -14.71
C GLY A 103 -9.40 -9.50 -15.97
N GLY A 104 -9.18 -10.74 -16.44
CA GLY A 104 -9.91 -11.31 -17.58
C GLY A 104 -11.41 -11.45 -17.31
N LEU A 105 -11.80 -11.91 -16.12
CA LEU A 105 -13.22 -12.03 -15.73
C LEU A 105 -13.91 -10.66 -15.65
N ILE A 106 -13.23 -9.65 -15.08
CA ILE A 106 -13.76 -8.28 -15.03
C ILE A 106 -13.88 -7.69 -16.44
N ALA A 107 -12.91 -7.96 -17.32
CA ALA A 107 -12.96 -7.50 -18.71
C ALA A 107 -14.18 -8.02 -19.48
N LEU A 108 -14.77 -9.16 -19.10
CA LEU A 108 -16.02 -9.66 -19.69
C LEU A 108 -17.24 -8.79 -19.36
N THR A 109 -17.16 -7.98 -18.30
CA THR A 109 -18.24 -7.07 -17.87
C THR A 109 -18.11 -5.68 -18.49
N GLU A 110 -16.97 -5.37 -19.13
CA GLU A 110 -16.73 -4.08 -19.78
C GLU A 110 -17.00 -4.15 -21.29
N GLU A 111 -17.43 -3.03 -21.86
CA GLU A 111 -17.55 -2.92 -23.32
C GLU A 111 -16.18 -2.95 -23.98
N TRP A 112 -16.03 -3.86 -24.95
CA TRP A 112 -14.79 -3.96 -25.74
C TRP A 112 -14.55 -2.68 -26.53
N LYS A 113 -13.43 -2.00 -26.25
CA LYS A 113 -12.99 -0.83 -27.01
C LYS A 113 -11.81 -1.20 -27.90
N PRO A 114 -11.87 -0.94 -29.23
CA PRO A 114 -10.78 -1.26 -30.13
C PRO A 114 -9.53 -0.45 -29.75
N VAL A 115 -8.41 -1.15 -29.60
CA VAL A 115 -7.12 -0.52 -29.26
C VAL A 115 -6.56 0.14 -30.51
N ALA A 116 -6.51 1.47 -30.53
CA ALA A 116 -5.82 2.20 -31.59
C ALA A 116 -4.31 1.91 -31.52
N LEU A 117 -3.64 1.83 -32.69
CA LEU A 117 -2.19 1.57 -32.76
C LEU A 117 -1.37 2.59 -31.94
N SER A 118 -1.85 3.82 -31.83
CA SER A 118 -1.26 4.89 -31.01
C SER A 118 -1.26 4.59 -29.51
N HIS A 119 -2.20 3.76 -29.02
CA HIS A 119 -2.25 3.35 -27.61
C HIS A 119 -1.35 2.15 -27.32
N VAL A 120 -0.98 1.36 -28.33
CA VAL A 120 -0.08 0.20 -28.16
C VAL A 120 1.30 0.64 -27.66
N THR A 121 1.84 1.73 -28.20
CA THR A 121 3.12 2.28 -27.76
C THR A 121 3.05 2.78 -26.31
N LEU A 122 1.97 3.46 -25.93
CA LEU A 122 1.73 3.91 -24.56
C LEU A 122 1.55 2.74 -23.58
N MET A 123 0.87 1.67 -23.99
CA MET A 123 0.73 0.44 -23.19
C MET A 123 2.08 -0.26 -23.00
N GLY A 124 2.89 -0.33 -24.06
CA GLY A 124 4.25 -0.86 -24.00
C GLY A 124 5.16 -0.05 -23.07
N ALA A 125 5.10 1.29 -23.16
CA ALA A 125 5.82 2.18 -22.25
C ALA A 125 5.36 1.99 -20.79
N THR A 126 4.04 1.99 -20.54
CA THR A 126 3.47 1.80 -19.20
C THR A 126 3.89 0.47 -18.59
N SER A 127 3.83 -0.62 -19.37
CA SER A 127 4.25 -1.95 -18.93
C SER A 127 5.75 -2.00 -18.60
N SER A 128 6.58 -1.33 -19.40
CA SER A 128 8.03 -1.26 -19.18
C SER A 128 8.38 -0.48 -17.90
N PHE A 129 7.74 0.67 -17.68
CA PHE A 129 7.88 1.44 -16.44
C PHE A 129 7.42 0.65 -15.23
N LEU A 130 6.30 -0.07 -15.33
CA LEU A 130 5.76 -0.87 -14.25
C LEU A 130 6.71 -2.02 -13.88
N LEU A 131 7.19 -2.78 -14.87
CA LEU A 131 8.21 -3.83 -14.67
C LEU A 131 9.48 -3.29 -14.00
N THR A 132 9.98 -2.15 -14.48
CA THR A 132 11.21 -1.54 -13.95
C THR A 132 11.01 -1.06 -12.51
N GLY A 133 9.87 -0.42 -12.21
CA GLY A 133 9.53 0.01 -10.84
C GLY A 133 9.36 -1.16 -9.87
N TYR A 134 8.71 -2.24 -10.29
CA TYR A 134 8.61 -3.46 -9.50
C TYR A 134 9.98 -4.11 -9.24
N TYR A 135 10.84 -4.17 -10.27
CA TYR A 135 12.20 -4.71 -10.13
C TYR A 135 13.01 -3.92 -9.10
N PHE A 136 13.01 -2.58 -9.15
CA PHE A 136 13.70 -1.75 -8.17
C PHE A 136 13.10 -1.89 -6.76
N THR A 137 11.77 -1.98 -6.66
CA THR A 137 11.10 -2.19 -5.36
C THR A 137 11.53 -3.51 -4.72
N VAL A 138 11.47 -4.62 -5.48
CA VAL A 138 11.88 -5.95 -4.98
C VAL A 138 13.37 -5.96 -4.62
N THR A 139 14.23 -5.40 -5.48
CA THR A 139 15.67 -5.35 -5.22
C THR A 139 15.98 -4.55 -3.96
N SER A 140 15.34 -3.39 -3.78
CA SER A 140 15.52 -2.55 -2.58
C SER A 140 15.14 -3.28 -1.28
N MET A 141 14.07 -4.09 -1.31
CA MET A 141 13.64 -4.88 -0.16
C MET A 141 14.56 -6.08 0.13
N ARG A 142 15.30 -6.57 -0.87
CA ARG A 142 16.21 -7.71 -0.73
C ARG A 142 17.62 -7.31 -0.29
N THR A 143 18.11 -6.15 -0.74
CA THR A 143 19.48 -5.69 -0.46
C THR A 143 19.54 -4.62 0.62
N GLY A 144 18.46 -3.87 0.83
CA GLY A 144 18.37 -2.82 1.85
C GLY A 144 17.87 -3.32 3.19
N ASP A 145 18.27 -2.66 4.27
CA ASP A 145 17.62 -2.83 5.57
C ASP A 145 16.15 -2.37 5.44
N VAL A 146 15.22 -3.27 5.74
CA VAL A 146 13.78 -3.02 5.71
C VAL A 146 13.43 -1.74 6.47
N GLY A 147 14.12 -1.45 7.58
CA GLY A 147 13.93 -0.24 8.37
C GLY A 147 14.33 1.06 7.65
N PHE A 148 15.31 0.99 6.75
CA PHE A 148 15.71 2.13 5.91
C PHE A 148 14.79 2.30 4.70
N VAL A 149 14.33 1.21 4.09
CA VAL A 149 13.47 1.24 2.90
C VAL A 149 12.02 1.63 3.25
N SER A 150 11.54 1.27 4.44
CA SER A 150 10.14 1.45 4.84
C SER A 150 9.61 2.90 4.74
N PRO A 151 10.34 3.94 5.20
CA PRO A 151 9.90 5.33 5.05
C PRO A 151 9.73 5.78 3.60
N PHE A 152 10.52 5.23 2.67
CA PHE A 152 10.43 5.59 1.25
C PHE A 152 9.11 5.19 0.62
N ARG A 153 8.36 4.24 1.20
CA ARG A 153 7.02 3.91 0.71
C ARG A 153 6.06 5.11 0.75
N TYR A 154 6.26 6.02 1.70
CA TYR A 154 5.43 7.23 1.80
C TYR A 154 5.74 8.27 0.72
N THR A 155 6.89 8.20 0.03
CA THR A 155 7.23 9.16 -1.04
C THR A 155 6.33 9.01 -2.27
N VAL A 156 5.74 7.82 -2.48
CA VAL A 156 4.73 7.58 -3.52
C VAL A 156 3.59 8.60 -3.44
N LEU A 157 3.21 9.02 -2.24
CA LEU A 157 2.18 10.04 -2.03
C LEU A 157 2.62 11.39 -2.58
N VAL A 158 3.86 11.80 -2.30
CA VAL A 158 4.43 13.07 -2.77
C VAL A 158 4.48 13.08 -4.30
N PHE A 159 4.99 12.01 -4.92
CA PHE A 159 5.02 11.90 -6.37
C PHE A 159 3.63 11.82 -7.00
N SER A 160 2.66 11.17 -6.32
CA SER A 160 1.27 11.11 -6.80
C SER A 160 0.61 12.49 -6.74
N VAL A 161 0.86 13.29 -5.71
CA VAL A 161 0.36 14.67 -5.61
C VAL A 161 0.98 15.54 -6.70
N ILE A 162 2.29 15.50 -6.87
CA ILE A 162 3.00 16.27 -7.91
C ILE A 162 2.54 15.85 -9.31
N GLY A 163 2.45 14.54 -9.56
CA GLY A 163 1.95 14.00 -10.84
C GLY A 163 0.50 14.37 -11.10
N GLY A 164 -0.36 14.33 -10.08
CA GLY A 164 -1.75 14.80 -10.14
C GLY A 164 -1.85 16.26 -10.57
N MET A 165 -1.07 17.13 -9.93
CA MET A 165 -1.06 18.56 -10.24
C MET A 165 -0.50 18.84 -11.65
N LEU A 166 0.61 18.22 -12.04
CA LEU A 166 1.30 18.54 -13.29
C LEU A 166 0.65 17.91 -14.53
N ILE A 167 0.14 16.67 -14.40
CA ILE A 167 -0.36 15.89 -15.54
C ILE A 167 -1.87 16.02 -15.66
N TYR A 168 -2.59 16.04 -14.53
CA TYR A 168 -4.05 16.00 -14.50
C TYR A 168 -4.70 17.32 -14.03
N ALA A 169 -3.89 18.33 -13.67
CA ALA A 169 -4.36 19.59 -13.07
C ALA A 169 -5.27 19.36 -11.84
N GLU A 170 -5.03 18.27 -11.10
CA GLU A 170 -5.77 17.89 -9.91
C GLU A 170 -5.06 18.40 -8.66
N TYR A 171 -5.73 19.28 -7.91
CA TYR A 171 -5.23 19.79 -6.64
C TYR A 171 -5.86 19.03 -5.47
N PRO A 172 -5.07 18.50 -4.53
CA PRO A 172 -5.60 17.88 -3.34
C PRO A 172 -6.33 18.92 -2.48
N ASP A 173 -7.53 18.58 -2.06
CA ASP A 173 -8.31 19.38 -1.13
C ASP A 173 -7.58 19.46 0.24
N PRO A 174 -7.65 20.59 0.98
CA PRO A 174 -7.14 20.75 2.34
C PRO A 174 -7.27 19.52 3.26
N TYR A 175 -8.41 18.83 3.30
CA TYR A 175 -8.52 17.66 4.19
C TYR A 175 -7.77 16.42 3.67
N THR A 176 -7.56 16.29 2.34
CA THR A 176 -6.66 15.26 1.81
C THR A 176 -5.22 15.55 2.26
N ILE A 177 -4.82 16.82 2.26
CA ILE A 177 -3.50 17.23 2.75
C ILE A 177 -3.35 16.92 4.25
N ILE A 178 -4.32 17.33 5.07
CA ILE A 178 -4.29 17.07 6.52
C ILE A 178 -4.33 15.56 6.80
N GLY A 179 -5.25 14.83 6.18
CA GLY A 179 -5.39 13.39 6.36
C GLY A 179 -4.15 12.61 5.91
N SER A 180 -3.56 12.98 4.78
CA SER A 180 -2.30 12.36 4.31
C SER A 180 -1.13 12.62 5.25
N LEU A 181 -0.98 13.84 5.77
CA LEU A 181 0.03 14.16 6.79
C LEU A 181 -0.14 13.29 8.04
N VAL A 182 -1.38 13.12 8.51
CA VAL A 182 -1.69 12.27 9.67
C VAL A 182 -1.33 10.80 9.39
N VAL A 183 -1.73 10.26 8.23
CA VAL A 183 -1.44 8.87 7.83
C VAL A 183 0.07 8.64 7.72
N VAL A 184 0.79 9.54 7.05
CA VAL A 184 2.24 9.44 6.89
C VAL A 184 2.96 9.54 8.24
N ALA A 185 2.62 10.51 9.08
CA ALA A 185 3.26 10.71 10.37
C ALA A 185 3.04 9.51 11.31
N THR A 186 1.81 9.01 11.41
CA THR A 186 1.47 7.84 12.24
C THR A 186 2.07 6.55 11.68
N GLY A 187 2.12 6.42 10.36
CA GLY A 187 2.76 5.32 9.65
C GLY A 187 4.26 5.24 9.92
N ILE A 188 4.97 6.36 9.76
CA ILE A 188 6.40 6.48 10.08
C ILE A 188 6.65 6.19 11.56
N TYR A 189 5.84 6.77 12.46
CA TYR A 189 5.95 6.54 13.91
C TYR A 189 5.81 5.05 14.27
N THR A 190 4.81 4.39 13.67
CA THR A 190 4.53 2.97 13.91
C THR A 190 5.71 2.09 13.50
N LEU A 191 6.25 2.32 12.29
CA LEU A 191 7.41 1.60 11.77
C LEU A 191 8.69 1.86 12.58
N TYR A 192 8.94 3.12 12.93
CA TYR A 192 10.08 3.50 13.76
C TYR A 192 10.04 2.78 15.11
N ARG A 193 8.87 2.74 15.76
CA ARG A 193 8.70 2.07 17.04
C ARG A 193 8.86 0.56 16.95
N GLU A 194 8.34 -0.06 15.90
CA GLU A 194 8.52 -1.49 15.66
C GLU A 194 10.01 -1.84 15.55
N ARG A 195 10.80 -1.04 14.81
CA ARG A 195 12.25 -1.24 14.71
C ARG A 195 12.96 -1.13 16.05
N VAL A 196 12.64 -0.11 16.85
CA VAL A 196 13.26 0.09 18.18
C VAL A 196 12.97 -1.09 19.12
N VAL A 197 11.75 -1.63 19.10
CA VAL A 197 11.35 -2.75 19.96
C VAL A 197 11.95 -4.08 19.47
N HIS A 198 12.02 -4.31 18.15
CA HIS A 198 12.60 -5.55 17.60
C HIS A 198 14.13 -5.60 17.73
N SER A 199 14.82 -4.47 17.65
CA SER A 199 16.28 -4.37 17.84
C SER A 199 16.72 -4.79 19.25
N GLN A 200 15.85 -4.63 20.26
CA GLN A 200 16.13 -5.05 21.65
C GLN A 200 16.02 -6.56 21.89
N ARG A 201 15.50 -7.36 20.94
CA ARG A 201 15.41 -8.82 21.07
C ARG A 201 16.62 -9.57 20.49
N ILE A 202 17.54 -8.87 19.82
CA ILE A 202 18.75 -9.46 19.21
C ILE A 202 19.96 -9.20 20.13
N THR A 203 19.84 -9.55 21.42
CA THR A 203 21.03 -9.76 22.26
C THR A 203 21.30 -11.26 22.26
N PRO A 204 22.43 -11.75 21.72
CA PRO A 204 22.76 -13.17 21.76
C PRO A 204 22.78 -13.63 23.22
N ALA A 205 22.10 -14.73 23.54
CA ALA A 205 22.23 -15.35 24.84
C ALA A 205 23.73 -15.66 25.10
N PRO A 206 24.26 -15.40 26.31
CA PRO A 206 25.65 -15.72 26.60
C PRO A 206 25.87 -17.22 26.42
N VAL A 207 26.84 -17.56 25.57
CA VAL A 207 27.31 -18.94 25.37
C VAL A 207 27.79 -19.44 26.72
N ARG A 208 27.06 -20.37 27.34
CA ARG A 208 27.53 -21.11 28.51
C ARG A 208 28.60 -22.09 28.01
N THR A 209 29.87 -21.77 28.25
CA THR A 209 31.00 -22.71 28.23
C THR A 209 31.12 -23.40 29.57
#